data_AF-A0A4D6MMT0-F1
#
_entry.id   AF-A0A4D6MMT0-F1
#
_cell.length_a   1.000
_cell.length_b   1.000
_cell.length_c   1.000
_cell.angle_alpha   90.00
_cell.angle_beta   90.00
_cell.angle_gamma   90.00
#
_symmetry.space_group_name_H-M   'P 1'
#
loop_
_entity.id
_entity.type
_entity.pdbx_description
1 polymer ?
#
loop_
_entity_poly.entity_id
_entity_poly.type
_entity_poly.pdbx_seq_one_letter_code
_entity_poly.pdbx_strand_id
1 'polypeptide(L)'
;MVAVEIPTLVLPNSSSEQRVPVVGMGSAPDFTCKKDTKEAIIEAIKQGYRHFDTAAAYGSEQALGEALKEAVELGLVSVSYTHLDVYKRQAETTR
;
A
#
# COMPACT_ATOMS: atom_id res chain seq x y z
N MET A 1 17.58 9.31 -10.54
CA MET A 1 16.33 10.07 -10.30
C MET A 1 16.37 10.56 -8.86
N VAL A 2 15.98 11.80 -8.60
CA VAL A 2 15.94 12.34 -7.23
C VAL A 2 14.73 11.73 -6.54
N ALA A 3 14.93 11.06 -5.40
CA ALA A 3 13.83 10.56 -4.59
C ALA A 3 13.04 11.75 -4.06
N VAL A 4 11.73 11.79 -4.35
CA VAL A 4 10.84 12.84 -3.84
C VAL A 4 10.50 12.50 -2.39
N GLU A 5 10.78 13.43 -1.48
CA GLU A 5 10.36 13.30 -0.09
C GLU A 5 8.94 13.86 0.07
N ILE A 6 7.98 12.98 0.35
CA ILE A 6 6.57 13.35 0.55
C ILE A 6 6.39 13.83 2.00
N PRO A 7 5.88 15.04 2.25
CA PRO A 7 5.59 15.51 3.60
C PRO A 7 4.67 14.57 4.38
N THR A 8 4.79 14.57 5.71
CA THR A 8 3.90 13.78 6.58
C THR A 8 3.11 14.69 7.52
N LEU A 9 1.89 14.27 7.84
CA LEU A 9 1.06 14.86 8.89
C LEU A 9 0.92 13.88 10.06
N VAL A 10 0.89 14.42 11.27
CA VAL A 10 0.59 13.64 12.48
C VAL A 10 -0.92 13.54 12.62
N LEU A 11 -1.43 12.34 12.90
CA LEU A 11 -2.82 12.14 13.27
C LEU A 11 -3.02 12.60 14.73
N PRO A 12 -3.70 13.73 14.99
CA PRO A 12 -3.72 14.36 16.31
C PRO A 12 -4.45 13.53 17.37
N ASN A 13 -5.33 12.63 16.94
CA ASN A 13 -6.10 11.75 17.81
C ASN A 13 -5.51 10.32 17.88
N SER A 14 -4.30 10.11 17.36
CA SER A 14 -3.57 8.84 17.53
C SER A 14 -2.80 8.86 18.85
N SER A 15 -2.86 7.77 19.62
CA SER A 15 -2.12 7.62 20.87
C SER A 15 -0.59 7.53 20.68
N SER A 16 -0.12 7.31 19.45
CA SER A 16 1.30 7.12 19.11
C SER A 16 1.85 8.17 18.16
N GLU A 17 1.15 9.30 17.99
CA GLU A 17 1.54 10.38 17.06
C GLU A 17 1.83 9.86 15.63
N GLN A 18 1.03 8.87 15.19
CA GLN A 18 1.25 8.21 13.91
C GLN A 18 1.29 9.23 12.76
N ARG A 19 2.36 9.14 11.96
CA ARG A 19 2.59 9.98 10.78
C ARG A 19 2.02 9.31 9.54
N VAL A 20 1.33 10.09 8.71
CA VAL A 20 0.77 9.65 7.44
C VAL A 20 1.31 10.56 6.32
N PRO A 21 1.88 10.00 5.23
CA PRO A 21 2.23 10.78 4.04
C PRO A 21 1.00 11.51 3.48
N VAL A 22 1.17 12.80 3.19
CA VAL A 22 0.07 13.68 2.74
C VAL A 22 -0.47 13.31 1.36
N VAL A 23 0.29 12.55 0.58
CA VAL A 23 -0.12 11.98 -0.70
C VAL A 23 -0.08 10.46 -0.61
N GLY A 24 -1.17 9.82 -1.02
CA GLY A 24 -1.30 8.37 -1.12
C GLY A 24 -1.78 7.92 -2.50
N MET A 25 -1.49 6.67 -2.83
CA MET A 25 -1.95 6.00 -4.05
C MET A 25 -3.22 5.20 -3.74
N GLY A 26 -4.35 5.57 -4.35
CA GLY A 26 -5.60 4.83 -4.26
C GLY A 26 -5.64 3.63 -5.20
N SER A 27 -6.44 2.62 -4.86
CA SER A 27 -6.57 1.37 -5.63
C SER A 27 -8.02 0.94 -5.90
N ALA A 28 -8.97 1.88 -5.83
CA ALA A 28 -10.33 1.64 -6.26
C ALA A 28 -10.36 1.16 -7.74
N PRO A 29 -11.29 0.27 -8.12
CA PRO A 29 -11.30 -0.31 -9.45
C PRO A 29 -11.60 0.76 -10.52
N ASP A 30 -10.76 0.80 -11.54
CA ASP A 30 -11.01 1.52 -12.79
C ASP A 30 -11.26 0.52 -13.91
N PHE A 31 -12.53 0.36 -14.31
CA PHE A 31 -12.94 -0.58 -15.36
C PHE A 31 -12.42 -0.23 -16.76
N THR A 32 -11.83 0.94 -16.95
CA THR A 32 -11.22 1.37 -18.21
C THR A 32 -9.70 1.19 -18.22
N CYS A 33 -9.08 1.01 -17.04
CA CYS A 33 -7.65 0.80 -16.91
C CYS A 33 -7.29 -0.64 -17.30
N LYS A 34 -6.30 -0.77 -18.19
CA LYS A 34 -5.74 -2.07 -18.62
C LYS A 34 -4.37 -2.36 -18.00
N LYS A 35 -3.90 -1.51 -17.09
CA LYS A 35 -2.59 -1.66 -16.45
C LYS A 35 -2.70 -2.64 -15.29
N ASP A 36 -1.60 -3.33 -15.04
CA ASP A 36 -1.48 -4.21 -13.88
C ASP A 36 -1.32 -3.40 -12.59
N THR A 37 -2.16 -3.69 -11.60
CA THR A 37 -2.19 -2.97 -10.32
C THR A 37 -0.91 -3.20 -9.51
N LYS A 38 -0.35 -4.42 -9.54
CA LYS A 38 0.87 -4.77 -8.81
C LYS A 38 2.07 -4.00 -9.40
N GLU A 39 2.22 -3.99 -10.72
CA GLU A 39 3.28 -3.23 -11.41
C GLU A 39 3.19 -1.72 -11.11
N ALA A 40 1.97 -1.16 -11.14
CA ALA A 40 1.74 0.24 -10.82
C ALA A 40 2.15 0.59 -9.38
N ILE A 41 1.87 -0.29 -8.42
CA ILE A 41 2.24 -0.10 -7.02
C ILE A 41 3.76 -0.17 -6.84
N ILE A 42 4.44 -1.15 -7.45
CA ILE A 42 5.91 -1.26 -7.40
C ILE A 42 6.56 0.01 -7.96
N GLU A 43 6.02 0.54 -9.06
CA GLU A 43 6.52 1.76 -9.66
C GLU A 43 6.27 2.99 -8.76
N ALA A 44 5.09 3.09 -8.14
CA ALA A 44 4.81 4.14 -7.16
C ALA A 44 5.80 4.09 -5.97
N ILE A 45 6.13 2.89 -5.48
CA ILE A 45 7.13 2.71 -4.41
C ILE A 45 8.50 3.26 -4.82
N LYS A 46 8.97 2.96 -6.05
CA LYS A 46 10.23 3.47 -6.60
C LYS A 46 10.24 5.00 -6.70
N GLN A 47 9.08 5.61 -6.96
CA GLN A 47 8.92 7.07 -7.03
C GLN A 47 8.81 7.74 -5.66
N GLY A 48 8.71 6.98 -4.57
CA GLY A 48 8.70 7.51 -3.19
C GLY A 48 7.36 7.42 -2.48
N TYR A 49 6.31 6.84 -3.08
CA TYR A 49 5.04 6.63 -2.40
C TYR A 49 5.19 5.66 -1.23
N ARG A 50 4.58 6.00 -0.10
CA ARG A 50 4.56 5.18 1.12
C ARG A 50 3.16 4.99 1.71
N HIS A 51 2.18 5.73 1.22
CA HIS A 51 0.79 5.61 1.62
C HIS A 51 -0.01 4.97 0.48
N PHE A 52 -0.61 3.82 0.75
CA PHE A 52 -1.46 3.08 -0.18
C PHE A 52 -2.85 2.94 0.44
N ASP A 53 -3.88 3.32 -0.31
CA ASP A 53 -5.28 3.20 0.09
C ASP A 53 -5.94 2.04 -0.68
N THR A 54 -6.58 1.14 0.06
CA THR A 54 -7.27 -0.03 -0.45
C THR A 54 -8.46 -0.38 0.44
N ALA A 55 -9.34 -1.25 -0.05
CA ALA A 55 -10.43 -1.82 0.73
C ALA A 55 -10.82 -3.20 0.19
N ALA A 56 -11.42 -4.03 1.03
CA ALA A 56 -11.97 -5.33 0.64
C ALA A 56 -12.95 -5.24 -0.55
N ALA A 57 -13.72 -4.14 -0.65
CA ALA A 57 -14.64 -3.91 -1.76
C ALA A 57 -13.95 -3.63 -3.11
N TYR A 58 -12.66 -3.27 -3.11
CA TYR A 58 -11.95 -2.87 -4.33
C TYR A 58 -11.38 -4.06 -5.09
N GLY A 59 -11.18 -5.20 -4.43
CA GLY A 59 -10.54 -6.39 -5.02
C GLY A 59 -9.03 -6.21 -5.29
N SER A 60 -8.42 -5.11 -4.86
CA SER A 60 -7.01 -4.75 -5.09
C SER A 60 -6.05 -5.18 -3.97
N GLU A 61 -6.56 -5.64 -2.82
CA GLU A 61 -5.75 -5.98 -1.63
C GLU A 61 -4.70 -7.07 -1.91
N GLN A 62 -5.06 -8.10 -2.68
CA GLN A 62 -4.13 -9.16 -3.05
C GLN A 62 -2.95 -8.63 -3.88
N ALA A 63 -3.24 -7.83 -4.92
CA ALA A 63 -2.21 -7.23 -5.77
C ALA A 63 -1.30 -6.26 -4.99
N LEU A 64 -1.88 -5.49 -4.06
CA LEU A 64 -1.11 -4.63 -3.14
C LEU A 64 -0.20 -5.46 -2.23
N GLY A 65 -0.70 -6.55 -1.64
CA GLY A 65 0.09 -7.44 -0.78
C GLY A 65 1.28 -8.07 -1.52
N GLU A 66 1.06 -8.54 -2.74
CA GLU A 66 2.12 -9.10 -3.59
C GLU A 66 3.17 -8.04 -3.98
N ALA A 67 2.73 -6.82 -4.34
CA ALA A 67 3.63 -5.72 -4.66
C ALA A 67 4.49 -5.31 -3.46
N LEU A 68 3.90 -5.21 -2.26
CA LEU A 68 4.64 -4.88 -1.04
C LEU A 68 5.64 -5.96 -0.66
N LYS A 69 5.26 -7.24 -0.78
CA LYS A 69 6.18 -8.37 -0.54
C LYS A 69 7.38 -8.31 -1.48
N GLU A 70 7.14 -8.16 -2.78
CA GLU A 70 8.20 -8.05 -3.77
C GLU A 70 9.08 -6.82 -3.52
N ALA A 71 8.48 -5.67 -3.20
CA ALA A 71 9.23 -4.45 -2.90
C ALA A 71 10.14 -4.58 -1.67
N VAL A 72 9.74 -5.36 -0.66
CA VAL A 72 10.58 -5.69 0.50
C VAL A 72 11.71 -6.63 0.11
N GLU A 73 11.42 -7.68 -0.67
CA GLU A 73 12.43 -8.63 -1.18
C GLU A 73 13.48 -7.93 -2.06
N LEU A 74 13.07 -6.93 -2.84
CA LEU A 74 13.94 -6.08 -3.66
C LEU A 74 14.65 -4.96 -2.87
N GLY A 75 14.37 -4.82 -1.56
CA GLY A 75 14.98 -3.79 -0.72
C GLY A 75 14.54 -2.36 -1.03
N LEU A 76 13.42 -2.18 -1.73
CA LEU A 76 12.88 -0.86 -2.07
C LEU A 76 12.23 -0.16 -0.87
N VAL A 77 11.66 -0.94 0.04
CA VAL A 77 10.99 -0.47 1.27
C VAL A 77 11.19 -1.45 2.42
N SER A 78 11.07 -0.94 3.64
CA SER A 78 10.92 -1.75 4.85
C SER A 78 9.48 -1.62 5.36
N VAL A 79 8.87 -2.74 5.75
CA VAL A 79 7.57 -2.77 6.41
C VAL A 79 7.73 -3.19 7.87
N SER A 80 7.00 -2.57 8.79
CA SER A 80 6.83 -3.11 10.14
C SER A 80 5.64 -4.08 10.12
N TYR A 81 5.90 -5.35 10.40
CA TYR A 81 4.98 -6.47 10.17
C TYR A 81 3.74 -6.52 11.09
N THR A 82 3.33 -5.43 11.74
CA THR A 82 2.20 -5.43 12.68
C THR A 82 0.81 -5.60 12.04
N HIS A 83 0.69 -5.64 10.70
CA HIS A 83 -0.61 -5.58 10.01
C HIS A 83 -0.85 -6.67 8.95
N LEU A 84 -0.02 -7.72 8.87
CA LEU A 84 -0.23 -8.83 7.92
C LEU A 84 -1.47 -9.71 8.24
N ASP A 85 -2.20 -9.46 9.32
CA ASP A 85 -3.42 -10.20 9.65
C ASP A 85 -4.56 -9.97 8.64
N VAL A 86 -4.48 -8.94 7.79
CA VAL A 86 -5.40 -8.78 6.65
C VAL A 86 -5.28 -9.97 5.69
N TYR A 87 -4.07 -10.50 5.47
CA TYR A 87 -3.83 -11.67 4.61
C TYR A 87 -4.43 -12.96 5.18
N LYS A 88 -4.48 -13.09 6.51
CA LYS A 88 -5.00 -14.30 7.16
C LYS A 88 -6.52 -14.36 7.22
N ARG A 89 -7.22 -13.22 7.24
CA ARG A 89 -8.69 -13.19 7.35
C ARG A 89 -9.45 -13.52 6.06
N GLN A 90 -8.84 -13.32 4.89
CA GLN A 90 -9.50 -13.65 3.62
C GLN A 90 -9.55 -15.15 3.31
N ALA A 91 -8.63 -15.95 3.86
CA ALA A 91 -8.68 -17.40 3.72
C ALA A 91 -9.81 -18.07 4.53
N GLU A 92 -10.43 -17.35 5.48
CA GLU A 92 -11.45 -17.90 6.39
C GLU A 92 -12.87 -17.43 6.06
N THR A 93 -13.05 -16.42 5.20
CA THR A 93 -14.36 -15.89 4.78
C THR A 93 -14.79 -16.44 3.42
N THR A 94 -14.55 -17.73 3.19
CA THR A 94 -15.22 -18.53 2.16
C THR A 94 -15.59 -19.86 2.80
N ARG A 95 -16.63 -19.84 3.63
CA ARG A 95 -17.39 -21.00 4.09
C ARG A 95 -18.85 -20.63 4.18
#